data_AF-A0A8T4UMD2-F1
#
_entry.id   AF-A0A8T4UMD2-F1
#
_cell.length_a   1.000
_cell.length_b   1.000
_cell.length_c   1.000
_cell.angle_alpha   90.00
_cell.angle_beta   90.00
_cell.angle_gamma   90.00
#
_symmetry.space_group_name_H-M   'P 1'
#
loop_
_entity.id
_entity.type
_entity.pdbx_description
1 polymer ?
#
loop_
_entity_poly.entity_id
_entity_poly.type
_entity_poly.pdbx_seq_one_letter_code
_entity_poly.pdbx_strand_id
1 'polypeptide(L)'
;MLKYLRLKVFSLNVLFSASLVILFLLIKEQIMNYLQFLKETSPKLLELQTAIQNNLTENMPNLQTSINELTKTATKFMLFQYLLIPLLLFIFWVLFQGLVFYYLSDSKDIKKYLIRFSIVTLPFYLLFLIALKSILSYDPIIFTALFFIIFYYLLIIYLKLDKPIKIALKEALNSLLKLKLILIYLLLFFLVIIYLIIKLLVIISIMGEVYGLRFLISIILLLIFILLISLAQLWFSKKVLT
;
A
#
# COMPACT_ATOMS: atom_id res chain seq x y z
N MET A 1 -9.07 10.30 -29.63
CA MET A 1 -7.86 10.01 -28.80
C MET A 1 -8.13 10.14 -27.29
N LEU A 2 -8.69 11.27 -26.81
CA LEU A 2 -8.87 11.54 -25.37
C LEU A 2 -9.76 10.52 -24.62
N LYS A 3 -10.84 10.03 -25.24
CA LYS A 3 -11.75 9.04 -24.63
C LYS A 3 -11.05 7.71 -24.32
N TYR A 4 -10.16 7.26 -25.20
CA TYR A 4 -9.39 6.03 -25.03
C TYR A 4 -8.35 6.14 -23.91
N LEU A 5 -7.69 7.29 -23.78
CA LEU A 5 -6.75 7.55 -22.68
C LEU A 5 -7.47 7.51 -21.32
N ARG A 6 -8.65 8.15 -21.23
CA ARG A 6 -9.47 8.13 -20.01
C ARG A 6 -9.84 6.72 -19.58
N LEU A 7 -10.30 5.91 -20.54
CA LEU A 7 -10.66 4.52 -20.28
C LEU A 7 -9.45 3.71 -19.81
N LYS A 8 -8.28 3.85 -20.45
CA LYS A 8 -7.05 3.15 -20.06
C LYS A 8 -6.62 3.48 -18.63
N VAL A 9 -6.57 4.76 -18.27
CA VAL A 9 -6.18 5.21 -16.93
C VAL A 9 -7.16 4.68 -15.88
N PHE A 10 -8.47 4.81 -16.15
CA PHE A 10 -9.49 4.28 -15.25
C PHE A 10 -9.39 2.76 -15.08
N SER A 11 -9.30 2.00 -16.18
CA SER A 11 -9.18 0.54 -16.13
C SER A 11 -7.92 0.08 -15.39
N LEU A 12 -6.78 0.77 -15.56
CA LEU A 12 -5.57 0.46 -14.82
C LEU A 12 -5.72 0.72 -13.31
N ASN A 13 -6.38 1.80 -12.92
CA ASN A 13 -6.65 2.08 -11.51
C ASN A 13 -7.63 1.06 -10.90
N VAL A 14 -8.64 0.63 -11.65
CA VAL A 14 -9.54 -0.47 -11.23
C VAL A 14 -8.75 -1.77 -11.05
N LEU A 15 -7.93 -2.16 -12.03
CA LEU A 15 -7.10 -3.37 -11.96
C LEU A 15 -6.10 -3.31 -10.80
N PHE A 16 -5.51 -2.14 -10.55
CA PHE A 16 -4.62 -1.93 -9.41
C PHE A 16 -5.35 -2.16 -8.09
N SER A 17 -6.49 -1.51 -7.89
CA SER A 17 -7.30 -1.68 -6.68
C SER A 17 -7.78 -3.13 -6.50
N ALA A 18 -8.24 -3.79 -7.56
CA ALA A 18 -8.64 -5.19 -7.51
C ALA A 18 -7.46 -6.11 -7.14
N SER A 19 -6.29 -5.89 -7.75
CA SER A 19 -5.07 -6.65 -7.45
C SER A 19 -4.65 -6.47 -5.99
N LEU A 20 -4.74 -5.25 -5.45
CA LEU A 20 -4.47 -4.99 -4.04
C LEU A 20 -5.47 -5.70 -3.12
N VAL A 21 -6.77 -5.68 -3.46
CA VAL A 21 -7.79 -6.41 -2.67
C VAL A 21 -7.48 -7.90 -2.64
N ILE A 22 -7.17 -8.52 -3.78
CA ILE A 22 -6.79 -9.94 -3.87
C ILE A 22 -5.54 -10.20 -3.02
N LEU A 23 -4.51 -9.37 -3.14
CA LEU A 23 -3.28 -9.49 -2.36
C LEU A 23 -3.57 -9.41 -0.85
N PHE A 24 -4.39 -8.47 -0.41
CA PHE A 24 -4.75 -8.34 1.01
C PHE A 24 -5.58 -9.53 1.52
N LEU A 25 -6.43 -10.13 0.69
CA LEU A 25 -7.14 -11.36 1.05
C LEU A 25 -6.17 -12.52 1.25
N LEU A 26 -5.20 -12.70 0.35
CA LEU A 26 -4.16 -13.72 0.49
C LEU A 26 -3.29 -13.49 1.74
N ILE A 27 -2.90 -12.24 2.01
CA ILE A 27 -2.17 -11.88 3.22
C ILE A 27 -2.98 -12.22 4.47
N LYS A 28 -4.27 -11.87 4.48
CA LYS A 28 -5.17 -12.18 5.60
C LYS A 28 -5.23 -13.68 5.84
N GLU A 29 -5.40 -14.48 4.79
CA GLU A 29 -5.44 -15.94 4.90
C GLU A 29 -4.14 -16.50 5.50
N GLN A 30 -2.97 -16.02 5.05
CA GLN A 30 -1.68 -16.44 5.60
C GLN A 30 -1.51 -16.05 7.08
N ILE A 31 -1.97 -14.86 7.47
CA ILE A 31 -1.97 -14.43 8.88
C ILE A 31 -2.89 -15.32 9.71
N MET A 32 -4.08 -15.64 9.21
CA MET A 32 -5.03 -16.53 9.90
C MET A 32 -4.44 -17.93 10.10
N ASN A 33 -3.79 -18.49 9.08
CA ASN A 33 -3.10 -19.78 9.17
C ASN A 33 -1.98 -19.76 10.22
N TYR A 34 -1.20 -18.68 10.27
CA TYR A 34 -0.16 -18.51 11.28
C TYR A 34 -0.73 -18.38 12.70
N LEU A 35 -1.80 -17.61 12.87
CA LEU A 35 -2.49 -17.48 14.17
C LEU A 35 -3.10 -18.82 14.62
N GLN A 36 -3.66 -19.59 13.70
CA GLN A 36 -4.19 -20.92 13.99
C GLN A 36 -3.06 -21.87 14.42
N PHE A 37 -1.93 -21.86 13.71
CA PHE A 37 -0.74 -22.64 14.10
C PHE A 37 -0.27 -22.28 15.52
N LEU A 38 -0.23 -20.99 15.88
CA LEU A 38 0.13 -20.56 17.23
C LEU A 38 -0.88 -21.04 18.27
N LYS A 39 -2.18 -20.97 17.96
CA LYS A 39 -3.26 -21.44 18.84
C LYS A 39 -3.18 -22.94 19.09
N GLU A 40 -2.81 -23.74 18.08
CA GLU A 40 -2.65 -25.18 18.19
C GLU A 40 -1.33 -25.59 18.87
N THR A 41 -0.27 -24.79 18.74
CA THR A 41 1.06 -25.09 19.29
C THR A 41 1.22 -24.63 20.73
N SER A 42 0.57 -23.53 21.14
CA SER A 42 0.62 -22.99 22.51
C SER A 42 0.27 -24.01 23.60
N PRO A 43 -0.83 -24.79 23.53
CA PRO A 43 -1.15 -25.77 24.57
C PRO A 43 -0.12 -26.90 24.63
N LYS A 44 0.40 -27.36 23.48
CA LYS A 44 1.44 -28.40 23.42
C LYS A 44 2.74 -27.98 24.10
N LEU A 45 3.13 -26.70 23.96
CA LEU A 45 4.29 -26.16 24.66
C LEU A 45 4.09 -26.11 26.17
N LEU A 46 2.89 -25.78 26.64
CA LEU A 46 2.56 -25.77 28.06
C LEU A 46 2.59 -27.20 28.64
N GLU A 47 2.02 -28.17 27.94
CA GLU A 47 2.08 -29.58 28.32
C GLU A 47 3.52 -30.09 28.38
N LEU A 48 4.35 -29.78 27.37
CA LEU A 48 5.77 -30.12 27.34
C LEU A 48 6.56 -29.44 28.47
N GLN A 49 6.28 -28.18 28.78
CA GLN A 49 6.90 -27.48 29.91
C GLN A 49 6.62 -28.21 31.23
N THR A 50 5.38 -28.69 31.41
CA THR A 50 4.97 -29.45 32.60
C THR A 50 5.61 -30.84 32.63
N ALA A 51 5.73 -31.51 31.48
CA ALA A 51 6.38 -32.82 31.37
C ALA A 51 7.90 -32.77 31.63
N ILE A 52 8.57 -31.68 31.22
CA ILE A 52 10.01 -31.47 31.44
C ILE A 52 10.32 -31.23 32.91
N GLN A 53 9.43 -30.58 33.66
CA GLN A 53 9.56 -30.46 35.12
C GLN A 53 9.57 -31.83 35.82
N ASN A 54 8.87 -32.82 35.25
CA ASN A 54 8.74 -34.16 35.82
C ASN A 54 9.84 -35.12 35.33
N ASN A 55 10.29 -34.99 34.08
CA ASN A 55 11.36 -35.84 33.53
C ASN A 55 12.12 -35.14 32.40
N LEU A 56 13.26 -34.52 32.73
CA LEU A 56 13.99 -33.61 31.85
C LEU A 56 14.62 -34.33 30.64
N THR A 57 15.26 -35.48 30.87
CA THR A 57 16.12 -36.17 29.89
C THR A 57 15.34 -36.79 28.74
N GLU A 58 14.13 -37.29 29.01
CA GLU A 58 13.28 -37.97 28.03
C GLU A 58 12.49 -36.98 27.16
N ASN A 59 12.12 -35.82 27.73
CA ASN A 59 11.26 -34.84 27.06
C ASN A 59 12.02 -33.72 26.34
N MET A 60 13.32 -33.56 26.58
CA MET A 60 14.17 -32.54 25.94
C MET A 60 14.18 -32.62 24.39
N PRO A 61 14.26 -33.80 23.74
CA PRO A 61 14.21 -33.90 22.28
C PRO A 61 12.89 -33.42 21.67
N ASN A 62 11.76 -33.67 22.36
CA ASN A 62 10.43 -33.25 21.92
C ASN A 62 10.25 -31.72 22.06
N LEU A 63 10.80 -31.13 23.11
CA LEU A 63 10.88 -29.67 23.25
C LEU A 63 11.70 -29.06 22.12
N GLN A 64 12.87 -29.62 21.85
CA GLN A 64 13.76 -29.08 20.82
C GLN A 64 13.15 -29.17 19.43
N THR A 65 12.43 -30.25 19.13
CA THR A 65 11.67 -30.38 17.87
C THR A 65 10.58 -29.30 17.78
N SER A 66 9.81 -29.09 18.86
CA SER A 66 8.75 -28.07 18.90
C SER A 66 9.29 -26.64 18.76
N ILE A 67 10.41 -26.33 19.42
CA ILE A 67 11.10 -25.04 19.31
C ILE A 67 11.63 -24.84 17.88
N ASN A 68 12.20 -25.88 17.26
CA ASN A 68 12.69 -25.80 15.88
C ASN A 68 11.55 -25.56 14.87
N GLU A 69 10.40 -26.21 15.06
CA GLU A 69 9.21 -25.98 14.23
C GLU A 69 8.63 -24.56 14.39
N LEU A 70 8.56 -24.06 15.62
CA LEU A 70 8.17 -22.68 15.91
C LEU A 70 9.13 -21.69 15.28
N THR A 71 10.43 -21.90 15.44
CA THR A 71 11.46 -21.02 14.88
C THR A 71 11.36 -20.99 13.37
N LYS A 72 11.27 -22.15 12.72
CA LYS A 72 11.10 -22.26 11.26
C LYS A 72 9.84 -21.53 10.77
N THR A 73 8.73 -21.66 11.49
CA THR A 73 7.46 -21.05 11.11
C THR A 73 7.46 -19.54 11.37
N ALA A 74 8.03 -19.08 12.48
CA ALA A 74 8.24 -17.68 12.79
C ALA A 74 9.16 -17.00 11.78
N THR A 75 10.27 -17.64 11.38
CA THR A 75 11.17 -17.11 10.35
C THR A 75 10.46 -16.99 9.00
N LYS A 76 9.67 -18.00 8.59
CA LYS A 76 8.85 -17.91 7.36
C LYS A 76 7.87 -16.75 7.43
N PHE A 77 7.18 -16.57 8.56
CA PHE A 77 6.24 -15.48 8.75
C PHE A 77 6.93 -14.11 8.73
N MET A 78 8.10 -13.97 9.37
CA MET A 78 8.90 -12.75 9.32
C MET A 78 9.35 -12.42 7.90
N LEU A 79 9.84 -13.40 7.13
CA LEU A 79 10.20 -13.19 5.72
C LEU A 79 8.97 -12.78 4.89
N PHE A 80 7.82 -13.41 5.13
CA PHE A 80 6.58 -13.04 4.46
C PHE A 80 6.19 -11.59 4.78
N GLN A 81 6.16 -11.21 6.07
CA GLN A 81 5.72 -9.90 6.53
C GLN A 81 6.67 -8.76 6.15
N TYR A 82 7.98 -8.95 6.33
CA TYR A 82 8.97 -7.88 6.21
C TYR A 82 9.64 -7.80 4.84
N LEU A 83 9.61 -8.87 4.05
CA LEU A 83 10.23 -8.89 2.72
C LEU A 83 9.19 -9.09 1.62
N LEU A 84 8.40 -10.18 1.68
CA LEU A 84 7.54 -10.56 0.56
C LEU A 84 6.38 -9.59 0.36
N ILE A 85 5.66 -9.22 1.42
CA ILE A 85 4.53 -8.27 1.33
C ILE A 85 5.01 -6.90 0.81
N PRO A 86 6.04 -6.25 1.40
CA PRO A 86 6.53 -4.98 0.89
C PRO A 86 7.05 -5.08 -0.55
N LEU A 87 7.68 -6.18 -0.93
CA LEU A 87 8.16 -6.36 -2.30
C LEU A 87 6.99 -6.46 -3.29
N LEU A 88 5.96 -7.26 -2.99
CA LEU A 88 4.78 -7.40 -3.84
C LEU A 88 4.02 -6.09 -3.99
N LEU A 89 3.83 -5.35 -2.89
CA LEU A 89 3.22 -4.02 -2.93
C LEU A 89 4.00 -3.06 -3.84
N PHE A 90 5.32 -3.07 -3.76
CA PHE A 90 6.17 -2.25 -4.62
C PHE A 90 6.05 -2.66 -6.10
N ILE A 91 6.09 -3.97 -6.39
CA ILE A 91 5.94 -4.49 -7.75
C ILE A 91 4.59 -4.07 -8.34
N PHE A 92 3.50 -4.21 -7.60
CA PHE A 92 2.17 -3.79 -8.06
C PHE A 92 2.10 -2.29 -8.25
N TRP A 93 2.68 -1.51 -7.34
CA TRP A 93 2.77 -0.07 -7.48
C TRP A 93 3.48 0.33 -8.77
N VAL A 94 4.69 -0.20 -9.01
CA VAL A 94 5.48 0.08 -10.21
C VAL A 94 4.74 -0.33 -11.47
N LEU A 95 4.18 -1.54 -11.50
CA LEU A 95 3.47 -2.05 -12.67
C LEU A 95 2.27 -1.18 -13.01
N PHE A 96 1.35 -0.98 -12.08
CA PHE A 96 0.10 -0.29 -12.41
C PHE A 96 0.28 1.22 -12.47
N GLN A 97 0.89 1.85 -11.46
CA GLN A 97 1.07 3.30 -11.45
C GLN A 97 2.10 3.75 -12.49
N GLY A 98 3.16 2.98 -12.69
CA GLY A 98 4.12 3.25 -13.76
C GLY A 98 3.46 3.20 -15.14
N LEU A 99 2.54 2.26 -15.40
CA LEU A 99 1.76 2.22 -16.64
C LEU A 99 0.78 3.39 -16.78
N VAL A 100 0.12 3.78 -15.69
CA VAL A 100 -0.77 4.96 -15.68
C VAL A 100 0.02 6.21 -16.07
N PHE A 101 1.14 6.47 -15.41
CA PHE A 101 1.94 7.66 -15.70
C PHE A 101 2.67 7.58 -17.04
N TYR A 102 3.03 6.38 -17.51
CA TYR A 102 3.52 6.19 -18.87
C TYR A 102 2.50 6.69 -19.90
N TYR A 103 1.24 6.26 -19.81
CA TYR A 103 0.18 6.70 -20.72
C TYR A 103 -0.16 8.19 -20.60
N LEU A 104 0.12 8.80 -19.45
CA LEU A 104 -0.07 10.23 -19.22
C LEU A 104 1.15 11.06 -19.63
N SER A 105 2.28 10.44 -19.93
CA SER A 105 3.52 11.09 -20.36
C SER A 105 3.70 11.00 -21.88
N ASP A 106 4.59 11.82 -22.43
CA ASP A 106 4.99 11.75 -23.84
C ASP A 106 6.08 10.69 -24.12
N SER A 107 6.30 9.76 -23.19
CA SER A 107 7.34 8.75 -23.32
C SER A 107 7.03 7.71 -24.41
N LYS A 108 8.03 7.39 -25.23
CA LYS A 108 7.91 6.42 -26.33
C LYS A 108 8.24 4.98 -25.93
N ASP A 109 9.03 4.77 -24.87
CA ASP A 109 9.52 3.45 -24.46
C ASP A 109 9.04 3.09 -23.05
N ILE A 110 8.10 2.15 -23.02
CA ILE A 110 7.46 1.66 -21.79
C ILE A 110 8.46 0.99 -20.83
N LYS A 111 9.41 0.20 -21.34
CA LYS A 111 10.35 -0.55 -20.49
C LYS A 111 11.29 0.41 -19.79
N LYS A 112 11.87 1.33 -20.56
CA LYS A 112 12.75 2.38 -20.03
C LYS A 112 12.02 3.28 -19.04
N TYR A 113 10.76 3.61 -19.32
CA TYR A 113 9.93 4.40 -18.41
C TYR A 113 9.70 3.68 -17.07
N LEU A 114 9.29 2.40 -17.09
CA LEU A 114 9.05 1.63 -15.87
C LEU A 114 10.32 1.45 -15.01
N ILE A 115 11.49 1.24 -15.64
CA ILE A 115 12.77 1.16 -14.92
C ILE A 115 13.07 2.48 -14.22
N ARG A 116 12.94 3.62 -14.93
CA ARG A 116 13.15 4.94 -14.34
C ARG A 116 12.16 5.23 -13.23
N PHE A 117 10.88 4.91 -13.45
CA PHE A 117 9.84 5.02 -12.45
C PHE A 117 10.24 4.25 -11.18
N SER A 118 10.60 2.97 -11.31
CA SER A 118 11.05 2.13 -10.20
C SER A 118 12.20 2.75 -9.41
N ILE A 119 13.26 3.21 -10.10
CA ILE A 119 14.45 3.80 -9.47
C ILE A 119 14.07 5.08 -8.71
N VAL A 120 13.21 5.93 -9.29
CA VAL A 120 12.78 7.17 -8.65
C VAL A 120 11.84 6.89 -7.48
N THR A 121 10.93 5.93 -7.58
CA THR A 121 9.95 5.63 -6.54
C THR A 121 10.55 4.86 -5.36
N LEU A 122 11.56 4.02 -5.59
CA LEU A 122 12.17 3.17 -4.57
C LEU A 122 12.59 3.92 -3.28
N PRO A 123 13.37 5.02 -3.32
CA PRO A 123 13.77 5.72 -2.09
C PRO A 123 12.57 6.26 -1.30
N PHE A 124 11.54 6.76 -1.98
CA PHE A 124 10.33 7.24 -1.31
C PHE A 124 9.48 6.11 -0.76
N TYR A 125 9.45 4.97 -1.45
CA TYR A 125 8.79 3.78 -0.96
C TYR A 125 9.46 3.25 0.31
N LEU A 126 10.80 3.20 0.36
CA LEU A 126 11.54 2.82 1.55
C LEU A 126 11.30 3.79 2.71
N LEU A 127 11.34 5.11 2.44
CA LEU A 127 10.99 6.13 3.43
C LEU A 127 9.55 5.96 3.94
N PHE A 128 8.61 5.64 3.05
CA PHE A 128 7.23 5.36 3.41
C PHE A 128 7.12 4.16 4.34
N LEU A 129 7.80 3.04 4.06
CA LEU A 129 7.79 1.88 4.93
C LEU A 129 8.36 2.19 6.33
N ILE A 130 9.45 2.96 6.39
CA ILE A 130 10.05 3.41 7.65
C ILE A 130 9.06 4.32 8.40
N ALA A 131 8.47 5.30 7.70
CA ALA A 131 7.50 6.21 8.28
C ALA A 131 6.26 5.47 8.79
N LEU A 132 5.77 4.46 8.09
CA LEU A 132 4.58 3.69 8.49
C LEU A 132 4.79 2.98 9.83
N LYS A 133 6.02 2.51 10.10
CA LYS A 133 6.41 1.97 11.41
C LYS A 133 6.39 3.03 12.50
N SER A 134 6.82 4.25 12.20
CA SER A 134 6.86 5.38 13.14
C SER A 134 5.50 6.07 13.36
N ILE A 135 4.61 6.07 12.36
CA ILE A 135 3.27 6.67 12.43
C ILE A 135 2.39 5.97 13.46
N LEU A 136 2.62 4.68 13.71
CA LEU A 136 1.95 3.96 14.80
C LEU A 136 2.37 4.46 16.20
N SER A 137 3.38 5.33 16.30
CA SER A 137 3.95 5.82 17.55
C SER A 137 3.92 7.35 17.72
N TYR A 138 3.63 8.13 16.68
CA TYR A 138 3.73 9.61 16.66
C TYR A 138 2.46 10.30 16.11
N ASP A 139 2.35 11.63 16.30
CA ASP A 139 1.20 12.45 15.89
C ASP A 139 0.85 12.27 14.40
N PRO A 140 -0.34 11.72 14.08
CA PRO A 140 -0.71 11.37 12.72
C PRO A 140 -0.89 12.58 11.80
N ILE A 141 -1.12 13.78 12.32
CA ILE A 141 -1.47 14.96 11.50
C ILE A 141 -0.24 15.49 10.73
N ILE A 142 0.90 15.64 11.40
CA ILE A 142 2.14 16.16 10.80
C ILE A 142 2.68 15.18 9.75
N PHE A 143 2.64 13.87 10.05
CA PHE A 143 3.06 12.84 9.12
C PHE A 143 2.18 12.78 7.88
N THR A 144 0.87 12.95 8.07
CA THR A 144 -0.08 13.00 6.96
C THR A 144 0.26 14.17 6.04
N ALA A 145 0.48 15.38 6.57
CA ALA A 145 0.86 16.56 5.78
C ALA A 145 2.20 16.38 5.02
N LEU A 146 3.22 15.80 5.66
CA LEU A 146 4.51 15.50 5.01
C LEU A 146 4.35 14.47 3.88
N PHE A 147 3.56 13.44 4.11
CA PHE A 147 3.26 12.44 3.09
C PHE A 147 2.60 13.08 1.86
N PHE A 148 1.72 14.07 2.05
CA PHE A 148 1.11 14.82 0.93
C PHE A 148 2.13 15.60 0.12
N ILE A 149 3.02 16.33 0.78
CA ILE A 149 4.05 17.12 0.11
C ILE A 149 4.95 16.20 -0.74
N ILE A 150 5.37 15.07 -0.16
CA ILE A 150 6.20 14.08 -0.84
C ILE A 150 5.45 13.46 -2.03
N PHE A 151 4.19 13.07 -1.84
CA PHE A 151 3.40 12.44 -2.89
C PHE A 151 3.11 13.39 -4.06
N TYR A 152 2.80 14.65 -3.76
CA TYR A 152 2.62 15.70 -4.77
C TYR A 152 3.92 15.96 -5.55
N TYR A 153 5.05 16.04 -4.83
CA TYR A 153 6.37 16.18 -5.43
C TYR A 153 6.68 15.03 -6.39
N LEU A 154 6.42 13.80 -5.95
CA LEU A 154 6.57 12.59 -6.76
C LEU A 154 5.70 12.61 -8.02
N LEU A 155 4.44 13.04 -7.91
CA LEU A 155 3.52 13.08 -9.04
C LEU A 155 4.04 13.98 -10.16
N ILE A 156 4.60 15.14 -9.83
CA ILE A 156 5.18 16.06 -10.83
C ILE A 156 6.43 15.46 -11.46
N ILE A 157 7.29 14.82 -10.67
CA ILE A 157 8.47 14.12 -11.19
C ILE A 157 8.03 13.02 -12.16
N TYR A 158 7.00 12.25 -11.80
CA TYR A 158 6.52 11.14 -12.61
C TYR A 158 5.99 11.58 -13.97
N LEU A 159 5.26 12.69 -14.02
CA LEU A 159 4.80 13.27 -15.28
C LEU A 159 5.93 13.81 -16.17
N LYS A 160 7.14 14.01 -15.63
CA LYS A 160 8.30 14.59 -16.31
C LYS A 160 9.53 13.68 -16.32
N LEU A 161 9.32 12.38 -16.14
CA LEU A 161 10.36 11.33 -16.11
C LEU A 161 11.08 11.13 -17.46
N ASP A 162 10.54 11.69 -18.52
CA ASP A 162 11.13 11.78 -19.85
C ASP A 162 12.29 12.78 -19.91
N LYS A 163 12.22 13.87 -19.15
CA LYS A 163 13.27 14.89 -19.01
C LYS A 163 14.44 14.41 -18.13
N PRO A 164 15.62 15.05 -18.20
CA PRO A 164 16.69 14.87 -17.22
C PRO A 164 16.18 15.08 -15.79
N ILE A 165 16.54 14.19 -14.86
CA ILE A 165 15.98 14.19 -13.50
C ILE A 165 16.19 15.51 -12.77
N LYS A 166 17.32 16.20 -13.00
CA LYS A 166 17.61 17.53 -12.45
C LYS A 166 16.55 18.57 -12.84
N ILE A 167 16.06 18.52 -14.08
CA ILE A 167 15.03 19.44 -14.60
C ILE A 167 13.67 19.09 -14.00
N ALA A 168 13.32 17.80 -13.95
CA ALA A 168 12.09 17.34 -13.33
C ALA A 168 12.00 17.74 -11.84
N LEU A 169 13.09 17.59 -11.07
CA LEU A 169 13.16 18.00 -9.67
C LEU A 169 12.98 19.53 -9.50
N LYS A 170 13.66 20.33 -10.33
CA LYS A 170 13.55 21.80 -10.28
C LYS A 170 12.13 22.27 -10.61
N GLU A 171 11.51 21.69 -11.63
CA GLU A 171 10.13 22.02 -12.00
C GLU A 171 9.11 21.55 -10.94
N ALA A 172 9.36 20.41 -10.28
CA ALA A 172 8.55 19.95 -9.16
C ALA A 172 8.63 20.88 -7.94
N LEU A 173 9.83 21.34 -7.58
CA LEU A 173 10.04 22.36 -6.54
C LEU A 173 9.31 23.67 -6.86
N ASN A 174 9.45 24.17 -8.10
CA ASN A 174 8.76 25.39 -8.53
C ASN A 174 7.24 25.26 -8.54
N SER A 175 6.72 24.04 -8.74
CA SER A 175 5.28 23.76 -8.75
C SER A 175 4.70 23.58 -7.34
N LEU A 176 5.51 23.14 -6.35
CA LEU A 176 5.16 23.17 -4.93
C LEU A 176 4.93 24.62 -4.45
N LEU A 177 5.74 25.56 -4.93
CA LEU A 177 5.61 26.98 -4.61
C LEU A 177 4.34 27.62 -5.22
N LYS A 178 3.76 27.01 -6.27
CA LYS A 178 2.53 27.47 -6.93
C LYS A 178 1.31 26.73 -6.36
N LEU A 179 0.91 27.11 -5.15
CA LEU A 179 -0.15 26.57 -4.27
C LEU A 179 -1.53 26.19 -4.87
N LYS A 180 -1.86 26.53 -6.13
CA LYS A 180 -3.21 26.31 -6.69
C LYS A 180 -3.58 24.83 -6.91
N LEU A 181 -2.60 23.94 -7.02
CA LEU A 181 -2.82 22.49 -7.19
C LEU A 181 -2.96 21.74 -5.85
N ILE A 182 -2.48 22.33 -4.75
CA ILE A 182 -2.63 21.82 -3.38
C ILE A 182 -4.11 21.73 -3.00
N LEU A 183 -4.96 22.62 -3.50
CA LEU A 183 -6.40 22.66 -3.19
C LEU A 183 -7.19 21.45 -3.71
N ILE A 184 -6.85 20.95 -4.90
CA ILE A 184 -7.49 19.74 -5.46
C ILE A 184 -6.98 18.48 -4.78
N TYR A 185 -5.70 18.49 -4.39
CA TYR A 185 -5.13 17.42 -3.57
C TYR A 185 -5.69 17.41 -2.15
N LEU A 186 -5.93 18.59 -1.56
CA LEU A 186 -6.65 18.77 -0.29
C LEU A 186 -8.08 18.25 -0.39
N LEU A 187 -8.76 18.44 -1.53
CA LEU A 187 -10.09 17.89 -1.76
C LEU A 187 -10.07 16.35 -1.84
N LEU A 188 -9.15 15.78 -2.61
CA LEU A 188 -8.96 14.33 -2.71
C LEU A 188 -8.54 13.73 -1.37
N PHE A 189 -7.73 14.45 -0.61
CA PHE A 189 -7.36 14.11 0.76
C PHE A 189 -8.56 14.16 1.69
N PHE A 190 -9.41 15.19 1.61
CA PHE A 190 -10.65 15.26 2.36
C PHE A 190 -11.53 14.05 2.06
N LEU A 191 -11.55 13.58 0.81
CA LEU A 191 -12.25 12.35 0.42
C LEU A 191 -11.60 11.08 0.98
N VAL A 192 -10.27 11.01 1.07
CA VAL A 192 -9.56 9.92 1.77
C VAL A 192 -9.83 9.95 3.27
N ILE A 193 -9.84 11.13 3.90
CA ILE A 193 -10.21 11.31 5.31
C ILE A 193 -11.66 10.90 5.51
N ILE A 194 -12.59 11.34 4.66
CA ILE A 194 -14.00 10.92 4.72
C ILE A 194 -14.10 9.40 4.57
N TYR A 195 -13.34 8.79 3.65
CA TYR A 195 -13.28 7.34 3.49
C TYR A 195 -12.75 6.62 4.74
N LEU A 196 -11.68 7.14 5.35
CA LEU A 196 -11.11 6.60 6.59
C LEU A 196 -12.08 6.80 7.76
N ILE A 197 -12.76 7.93 7.85
CA ILE A 197 -13.81 8.22 8.83
C ILE A 197 -14.98 7.26 8.63
N ILE A 198 -15.42 7.01 7.40
CA ILE A 198 -16.47 6.03 7.10
C ILE A 198 -16.00 4.62 7.49
N LYS A 199 -14.76 4.23 7.21
CA LYS A 199 -14.20 2.94 7.65
C LYS A 199 -14.11 2.84 9.16
N LEU A 200 -13.73 3.92 9.85
CA LEU A 200 -13.68 4.00 11.31
C LEU A 200 -15.09 3.90 11.90
N LEU A 201 -16.06 4.63 11.36
CA LEU A 201 -17.48 4.55 11.72
C LEU A 201 -18.06 3.18 11.45
N VAL A 202 -17.64 2.53 10.36
CA VAL A 202 -18.01 1.15 10.05
C VAL A 202 -17.42 0.19 11.08
N ILE A 203 -16.15 0.35 11.47
CA ILE A 203 -15.52 -0.45 12.54
C ILE A 203 -16.22 -0.23 13.89
N ILE A 204 -16.59 1.01 14.21
CA ILE A 204 -17.38 1.36 15.41
C ILE A 204 -18.78 0.72 15.34
N SER A 205 -19.37 0.61 14.15
CA SER A 205 -20.67 -0.05 13.93
C SER A 205 -20.61 -1.59 13.88
N ILE A 206 -19.43 -2.21 14.00
CA ILE A 206 -19.26 -3.68 14.10
C ILE A 206 -19.79 -4.22 15.44
N MET A 207 -20.38 -3.38 16.29
CA MET A 207 -21.34 -3.83 17.32
C MET A 207 -22.77 -4.14 16.79
N GLY A 208 -23.01 -4.36 15.48
CA GLY A 208 -24.37 -4.69 14.98
C GLY A 208 -24.46 -5.36 13.60
N GLU A 209 -25.50 -6.18 13.42
CA GLU A 209 -25.69 -7.31 12.47
C GLU A 209 -26.06 -6.99 10.99
N VAL A 210 -25.47 -5.97 10.33
CA VAL A 210 -25.87 -5.65 8.93
C VAL A 210 -24.71 -5.76 7.93
N TYR A 211 -24.31 -6.98 7.55
CA TYR A 211 -23.12 -7.22 6.71
C TYR A 211 -23.29 -6.91 5.20
N GLY A 212 -24.47 -7.16 4.60
CA GLY A 212 -24.66 -7.06 3.13
C GLY A 212 -24.64 -5.63 2.58
N LEU A 213 -25.37 -4.72 3.22
CA LEU A 213 -25.44 -3.31 2.82
C LEU A 213 -24.07 -2.60 2.98
N ARG A 214 -23.29 -3.00 3.99
CA ARG A 214 -21.93 -2.46 4.26
C ARG A 214 -20.94 -2.79 3.16
N PHE A 215 -21.00 -4.01 2.65
CA PHE A 215 -20.14 -4.45 1.54
C PHE A 215 -20.44 -3.65 0.28
N LEU A 216 -21.72 -3.48 -0.06
CA LEU A 216 -22.15 -2.75 -1.25
C LEU A 216 -21.77 -1.26 -1.18
N ILE A 217 -21.99 -0.59 -0.04
CA ILE A 217 -21.57 0.82 0.16
C ILE A 217 -20.05 0.95 0.04
N SER A 218 -19.27 0.01 0.61
CA SER A 218 -17.81 0.03 0.52
C SER A 218 -17.30 -0.08 -0.93
N ILE A 219 -17.96 -0.90 -1.75
CA ILE A 219 -17.65 -1.03 -3.18
C ILE A 219 -17.99 0.26 -3.93
N ILE A 220 -19.17 0.83 -3.70
CA ILE A 220 -19.57 2.09 -4.35
C ILE A 220 -18.57 3.20 -4.03
N LEU A 221 -18.20 3.35 -2.76
CA LEU A 221 -17.21 4.35 -2.34
C LEU A 221 -15.84 4.10 -2.96
N LEU A 222 -15.40 2.84 -3.06
CA LEU A 222 -14.15 2.49 -3.73
C LEU A 222 -14.19 2.87 -5.22
N LEU A 223 -15.29 2.62 -5.92
CA LEU A 223 -15.45 2.98 -7.33
C LEU A 223 -15.46 4.50 -7.53
N ILE A 224 -16.16 5.25 -6.66
CA ILE A 224 -16.14 6.72 -6.67
C ILE A 224 -14.71 7.22 -6.44
N PHE A 225 -13.98 6.64 -5.48
CA PHE A 225 -12.61 7.00 -5.19
C PHE A 225 -11.67 6.76 -6.40
N ILE A 226 -11.77 5.59 -7.02
CA ILE A 226 -11.01 5.25 -8.24
C ILE A 226 -11.33 6.24 -9.36
N LEU A 227 -12.61 6.59 -9.53
CA LEU A 227 -13.04 7.58 -10.52
C LEU A 227 -12.39 8.94 -10.25
N LEU A 228 -12.43 9.42 -9.01
CA LEU A 228 -11.89 10.71 -8.61
C LEU A 228 -10.37 10.78 -8.77
N ILE A 229 -9.64 9.73 -8.38
CA ILE A 229 -8.19 9.62 -8.62
C ILE A 229 -7.89 9.67 -10.12
N SER A 230 -8.61 8.89 -10.91
CA SER A 230 -8.38 8.82 -12.36
C SER A 230 -8.60 10.19 -13.01
N LEU A 231 -9.68 10.88 -12.63
CA LEU A 231 -9.97 12.24 -13.10
C LEU A 231 -8.89 13.25 -12.67
N ALA A 232 -8.40 13.14 -11.44
CA ALA A 232 -7.33 13.99 -10.92
C ALA A 232 -6.03 13.81 -11.70
N GLN A 233 -5.61 12.56 -11.92
CA GLN A 233 -4.40 12.24 -12.70
C GLN A 233 -4.49 12.79 -14.14
N LEU A 234 -5.63 12.63 -14.80
CA LEU A 234 -5.89 13.14 -16.15
C LEU A 234 -5.93 14.66 -16.22
N TRP A 235 -6.49 15.32 -15.21
CA TRP A 235 -6.53 16.78 -15.15
C TRP A 235 -5.13 17.36 -14.89
N PHE A 236 -4.35 16.70 -14.04
CA PHE A 236 -3.00 17.12 -13.71
C PHE A 236 -2.05 16.97 -14.89
N SER A 237 -2.10 15.85 -15.62
CA SER A 237 -1.28 15.67 -16.82
C SER A 237 -1.53 16.78 -17.84
N LYS A 238 -2.80 17.12 -18.08
CA LYS A 238 -3.16 18.22 -18.97
C LYS A 238 -2.58 19.56 -18.55
N LYS A 239 -2.64 19.91 -17.27
CA LYS A 239 -2.16 21.22 -16.78
C LYS A 239 -0.66 21.34 -16.65
N VAL A 240 0.05 20.23 -16.54
CA VAL A 240 1.52 20.22 -16.31
C VAL A 240 2.30 20.01 -17.60
N LEU A 241 1.67 19.43 -18.62
CA LEU A 241 2.24 19.27 -19.97
C LEU A 241 1.92 20.44 -20.91
N THR A 242 0.95 21.30 -20.59
CA THR A 242 0.68 22.57 -21.28
C THR A 242 1.41 23.73 -20.60
#